data_AF-A0A955P862-F1
#
_entry.id   AF-A0A955P862-F1
#
_cell.length_a   1.000
_cell.length_b   1.000
_cell.length_c   1.000
_cell.angle_alpha   90.00
_cell.angle_beta   90.00
_cell.angle_gamma   90.00
#
_symmetry.space_group_name_H-M   'P 1'
#
loop_
_entity.id
_entity.type
_entity.pdbx_description
1 polymer ?
#
loop_
_entity_poly.entity_id
_entity_poly.type
_entity_poly.pdbx_seq_one_letter_code
_entity_poly.pdbx_strand_id
1 'polypeptide(L)'
;MAKILAGWRFLGTWLVIAVIPLFAYALFNGNQFPESAAAAQSAIDSLGDEGLQRQLTVPLALKEMLPIGIFGLFVSAMLAAAISTDDTYLHSWGSIFIQDVLLPFKKKTLSPEDHLRWLRRSIVGVAIFAWFFGMIFPLYDYIFMYWAITGAIYVGGAGSVIIGGFYWKRATTTGAWAGMITGSVLSVTGVLLINIFWPHILPSLQERFPGSWIESLPKEFWFNGVEVSFYASILAVSAFVIGSLLTKPAPGFSMDRLLHRGAYAIEGEHQVIDRGPRGLWGILGVDSEYTWRDKAVALGIFLWTVFWFTIFVGGTVYGLGNETTEEGWAQYWLFHCAVKIAVGILTVIWFLWGGFRDLVQLFQDLRQVSVDPQDDGIIEPVPEPVAK
;
A
#
# COMPACT_ATOMS: atom_id res chain seq x y z
N MET A 1 -5.44 -2.93 18.23
CA MET A 1 -4.50 -4.06 18.00
C MET A 1 -4.11 -4.34 16.56
N ALA A 2 -5.01 -4.40 15.57
CA ALA A 2 -4.65 -4.76 14.18
C ALA A 2 -3.49 -3.92 13.60
N LYS A 3 -3.47 -2.60 13.82
CA LYS A 3 -2.38 -1.71 13.39
C LYS A 3 -1.02 -2.03 14.02
N ILE A 4 -1.00 -2.43 15.29
CA ILE A 4 0.20 -2.81 16.04
C ILE A 4 0.76 -4.12 15.45
N LEU A 5 -0.09 -5.13 15.26
CA LEU A 5 0.29 -6.41 14.64
C LEU A 5 0.75 -6.24 13.19
N ALA A 6 0.09 -5.35 12.42
CA ALA A 6 0.54 -5.00 11.07
C ALA A 6 1.94 -4.38 11.08
N GLY A 7 2.23 -3.48 12.02
CA GLY A 7 3.56 -2.91 12.24
C GLY A 7 4.61 -3.99 12.53
N TRP A 8 4.29 -4.96 13.40
CA TRP A 8 5.17 -6.09 13.69
C TRP A 8 5.46 -6.94 12.44
N ARG A 9 4.42 -7.25 11.65
CA ARG A 9 4.56 -8.00 10.39
C ARG A 9 5.51 -7.31 9.42
N PHE A 10 5.43 -5.98 9.31
CA PHE A 10 6.32 -5.22 8.42
C PHE A 10 7.79 -5.36 8.80
N LEU A 11 8.14 -5.51 10.08
CA LEU A 11 9.53 -5.76 10.50
C LEU A 11 10.09 -7.04 9.85
N GLY A 12 9.27 -8.10 9.80
CA GLY A 12 9.61 -9.35 9.13
C GLY A 12 9.68 -9.21 7.60
N THR A 13 8.74 -8.50 6.98
CA THR A 13 8.72 -8.32 5.52
C THR A 13 9.91 -7.48 5.02
N TRP A 14 10.25 -6.40 5.72
CA TRP A 14 11.38 -5.52 5.34
C TRP A 14 12.73 -6.21 5.43
N LEU A 15 12.87 -7.26 6.25
CA LEU A 15 14.06 -8.09 6.29
C LEU A 15 14.31 -8.74 4.92
N VAL A 16 13.29 -9.39 4.36
CA VAL A 16 13.39 -10.13 3.10
C VAL A 16 13.79 -9.18 1.97
N ILE A 17 13.15 -8.00 1.92
CA ILE A 17 13.43 -6.96 0.91
C ILE A 17 14.85 -6.40 1.03
N ALA A 18 15.44 -6.34 2.23
CA ALA A 18 16.79 -5.80 2.41
C ALA A 18 17.90 -6.86 2.25
N VAL A 19 17.66 -8.08 2.75
CA VAL A 19 18.69 -9.13 2.83
C VAL A 19 18.88 -9.84 1.50
N ILE A 20 17.80 -10.11 0.77
CA ILE A 20 17.89 -10.82 -0.52
C ILE A 20 18.72 -10.05 -1.56
N PRO A 21 18.50 -8.73 -1.79
CA PRO A 21 19.34 -7.98 -2.72
C PRO A 21 20.79 -7.87 -2.26
N LEU A 22 21.04 -7.84 -0.94
CA LEU A 22 22.41 -7.84 -0.40
C LEU A 22 23.14 -9.14 -0.74
N PHE A 23 22.46 -10.28 -0.66
CA PHE A 23 22.99 -11.56 -1.07
C PHE A 23 23.25 -11.64 -2.58
N ALA A 24 22.32 -11.14 -3.39
CA ALA A 24 22.55 -11.04 -4.84
C ALA A 24 23.75 -10.12 -5.17
N TYR A 25 23.88 -8.99 -4.46
CA TYR A 25 25.01 -8.08 -4.60
C TYR A 25 26.33 -8.76 -4.22
N ALA A 26 26.36 -9.48 -3.09
CA ALA A 26 27.53 -10.22 -2.64
C ALA A 26 27.91 -11.36 -3.60
N LEU A 27 26.94 -11.99 -4.27
CA LEU A 27 27.20 -13.00 -5.30
C LEU A 27 27.97 -12.38 -6.49
N PHE A 28 27.48 -11.26 -7.03
CA PHE A 28 28.07 -10.65 -8.23
C PHE A 28 29.38 -9.89 -7.96
N ASN A 29 29.53 -9.29 -6.77
CA ASN A 29 30.69 -8.47 -6.44
C ASN A 29 31.72 -9.21 -5.57
N GLY A 30 31.36 -10.38 -5.04
CA GLY A 30 32.25 -11.20 -4.23
C GLY A 30 33.01 -12.22 -5.07
N ASN A 31 34.26 -12.51 -4.67
CA ASN A 31 35.09 -13.54 -5.34
C ASN A 31 34.84 -14.96 -4.80
N GLN A 32 33.77 -15.16 -4.00
CA GLN A 32 33.53 -16.40 -3.26
C GLN A 32 32.83 -17.47 -4.09
N PHE A 33 31.95 -17.08 -5.04
CA PHE A 33 31.15 -17.99 -5.85
C PHE A 33 31.19 -17.62 -7.35
N PRO A 34 32.37 -17.66 -7.99
CA PRO A 34 32.54 -17.17 -9.36
C PRO A 34 31.70 -17.94 -10.40
N GLU A 35 31.52 -19.25 -10.22
CA GLU A 35 30.72 -20.08 -11.14
C GLU A 35 29.23 -19.71 -11.10
N SER A 36 28.65 -19.60 -9.89
CA SER A 36 27.25 -19.18 -9.70
C SER A 36 27.02 -17.75 -10.19
N ALA A 37 27.96 -16.84 -9.95
CA ALA A 37 27.88 -15.47 -10.45
C ALA A 37 27.88 -15.42 -11.98
N ALA A 38 28.78 -16.18 -12.63
CA ALA A 38 28.85 -16.26 -14.09
C ALA A 38 27.59 -16.89 -14.70
N ALA A 39 27.05 -17.94 -14.09
CA ALA A 39 25.81 -18.57 -14.53
C ALA A 39 24.61 -17.61 -14.46
N ALA A 40 24.47 -16.90 -13.33
CA ALA A 40 23.43 -15.89 -13.16
C ALA A 40 23.59 -14.74 -14.18
N GLN A 41 24.81 -14.24 -14.38
CA GLN A 41 25.08 -13.16 -15.34
C GLN A 41 24.76 -13.58 -16.77
N SER A 42 25.16 -14.79 -17.18
CA SER A 42 24.82 -15.32 -18.50
C SER A 42 23.31 -15.44 -18.72
N ALA A 43 22.54 -15.80 -17.68
CA ALA A 43 21.09 -15.83 -17.77
C ALA A 43 20.49 -14.42 -17.91
N ILE A 44 21.05 -13.42 -17.21
CA ILE A 44 20.64 -12.02 -17.32
C ILE A 44 20.95 -11.49 -18.73
N ASP A 45 22.17 -11.69 -19.22
CA ASP A 45 22.60 -11.19 -20.54
C ASP A 45 21.81 -11.80 -21.70
N SER A 46 21.22 -12.98 -21.50
CA SER A 46 20.35 -13.62 -22.49
C SER A 46 18.98 -12.94 -22.65
N LEU A 47 18.61 -12.05 -21.71
CA LEU A 47 17.38 -11.26 -21.79
C LEU A 47 17.60 -10.08 -22.75
N GLY A 48 16.70 -9.90 -23.73
CA GLY A 48 16.84 -8.89 -24.77
C GLY A 48 16.45 -7.45 -24.37
N ASP A 49 16.01 -7.22 -23.13
CA ASP A 49 15.51 -5.92 -22.66
C ASP A 49 16.22 -5.51 -21.35
N GLU A 50 16.83 -4.32 -21.32
CA GLU A 50 17.57 -3.82 -20.14
C GLU A 50 16.69 -3.65 -18.91
N GLY A 51 15.42 -3.28 -19.08
CA GLY A 51 14.46 -3.17 -17.98
C GLY A 51 14.19 -4.53 -17.34
N LEU A 52 13.96 -5.54 -18.17
CA LEU A 52 13.75 -6.92 -17.76
C LEU A 52 14.99 -7.51 -17.08
N GLN A 53 16.19 -7.21 -17.59
CA GLN A 53 17.45 -7.58 -16.95
C GLN A 53 17.54 -7.06 -15.52
N ARG A 54 17.25 -5.77 -15.32
CA ARG A 54 17.25 -5.14 -13.98
C ARG A 54 16.24 -5.78 -13.04
N GLN A 55 15.02 -6.07 -13.52
CA GLN A 55 13.96 -6.66 -12.72
C GLN A 55 14.26 -8.12 -12.33
N LEU A 56 14.88 -8.91 -13.22
CA LEU A 56 15.15 -10.33 -13.01
C LEU A 56 16.52 -10.62 -12.38
N THR A 57 17.36 -9.61 -12.16
CA THR A 57 18.70 -9.76 -11.56
C THR A 57 18.65 -10.53 -10.23
N VAL A 58 17.79 -10.09 -9.30
CA VAL A 58 17.69 -10.71 -7.97
C VAL A 58 17.07 -12.12 -8.02
N PRO A 59 15.95 -12.36 -8.73
CA PRO A 59 15.42 -13.71 -8.91
C PRO A 59 16.41 -14.70 -9.53
N LEU A 60 17.17 -14.28 -10.55
CA LEU A 60 18.15 -15.13 -11.23
C LEU A 60 19.37 -15.41 -10.35
N ALA A 61 19.83 -14.43 -9.56
CA ALA A 61 20.86 -14.67 -8.56
C ALA A 61 20.39 -15.69 -7.50
N LEU A 62 19.18 -15.53 -6.96
CA LEU A 62 18.64 -16.45 -5.94
C LEU A 62 18.56 -17.89 -6.41
N LYS A 63 18.24 -18.11 -7.70
CA LYS A 63 18.20 -19.44 -8.29
C LYS A 63 19.55 -20.16 -8.18
N GLU A 64 20.65 -19.43 -8.37
CA GLU A 64 22.01 -19.99 -8.29
C GLU A 64 22.52 -20.11 -6.84
N MET A 65 21.90 -19.39 -5.89
CA MET A 65 22.30 -19.42 -4.47
C MET A 65 21.56 -20.48 -3.65
N LEU A 66 20.32 -20.81 -3.99
CA LEU A 66 19.46 -21.67 -3.18
C LEU A 66 19.50 -23.14 -3.64
N PRO A 67 19.59 -24.12 -2.71
CA PRO A 67 19.42 -25.52 -3.05
C PRO A 67 18.05 -25.79 -3.68
N ILE A 68 17.99 -26.72 -4.63
CA ILE A 68 16.80 -26.97 -5.47
C ILE A 68 15.49 -27.14 -4.67
N GLY A 69 15.52 -27.83 -3.52
CA GLY A 69 14.35 -28.00 -2.66
C GLY A 69 13.92 -26.71 -1.93
N ILE A 70 14.89 -25.91 -1.45
CA ILE A 70 14.62 -24.64 -0.78
C ILE A 70 14.13 -23.60 -1.80
N PHE A 71 14.71 -23.58 -3.00
CA PHE A 71 14.25 -22.75 -4.09
C PHE A 71 12.80 -23.08 -4.48
N GLY A 72 12.45 -24.36 -4.59
CA GLY A 72 11.07 -24.80 -4.86
C GLY A 72 10.05 -24.35 -3.77
N LEU A 73 10.44 -24.46 -2.50
CA LEU A 73 9.63 -23.95 -1.38
C LEU A 73 9.49 -22.42 -1.43
N PHE A 74 10.57 -21.71 -1.73
CA PHE A 74 10.57 -20.26 -1.88
C PHE A 74 9.61 -19.80 -2.99
N VAL A 75 9.70 -20.42 -4.18
CA VAL A 75 8.80 -20.13 -5.31
C VAL A 75 7.34 -20.42 -4.95
N SER A 76 7.08 -21.52 -4.25
CA SER A 76 5.74 -21.87 -3.78
C SER A 76 5.18 -20.84 -2.79
N ALA A 77 6.01 -20.34 -1.87
CA ALA A 77 5.63 -19.27 -0.96
C ALA A 77 5.36 -17.94 -1.69
N MET A 78 6.17 -17.60 -2.71
CA MET A 78 5.95 -16.42 -3.55
C MET A 78 4.65 -16.51 -4.35
N LEU A 79 4.34 -17.68 -4.93
CA LEU A 79 3.08 -17.91 -5.62
C LEU A 79 1.88 -17.80 -4.68
N ALA A 80 1.96 -18.39 -3.49
CA ALA A 80 0.91 -18.27 -2.48
C ALA A 80 0.71 -16.80 -2.04
N ALA A 81 1.80 -16.04 -1.86
CA ALA A 81 1.75 -14.63 -1.53
C ALA A 81 1.11 -13.79 -2.65
N ALA A 82 1.47 -14.05 -3.91
CA ALA A 82 0.87 -13.40 -5.08
C ALA A 82 -0.63 -13.70 -5.15
N ILE A 83 -1.03 -14.96 -5.08
CA ILE A 83 -2.45 -15.38 -5.11
C ILE A 83 -3.24 -14.72 -3.97
N SER A 84 -2.70 -14.68 -2.75
CA SER A 84 -3.39 -14.06 -1.60
C SER A 84 -3.62 -12.55 -1.77
N THR A 85 -2.72 -11.89 -2.49
CA THR A 85 -2.79 -10.45 -2.76
C THR A 85 -3.79 -10.19 -3.89
N ASP A 86 -3.66 -10.94 -4.99
CA ASP A 86 -4.51 -10.81 -6.16
C ASP A 86 -5.97 -11.17 -5.86
N ASP A 87 -6.23 -12.22 -5.07
CA ASP A 87 -7.58 -12.60 -4.63
C ASP A 87 -8.28 -11.43 -3.92
N THR A 88 -7.57 -10.79 -2.98
CA THR A 88 -8.09 -9.63 -2.24
C THR A 88 -8.36 -8.44 -3.16
N TYR A 89 -7.48 -8.15 -4.12
CA TYR A 89 -7.67 -7.04 -5.07
C TYR A 89 -8.81 -7.30 -6.05
N LEU A 90 -8.87 -8.50 -6.64
CA LEU A 90 -9.93 -8.89 -7.57
C LEU A 90 -11.29 -8.84 -6.89
N HIS A 91 -11.38 -9.32 -5.65
CA HIS A 91 -12.59 -9.22 -4.84
C HIS A 91 -12.97 -7.75 -4.57
N SER A 92 -12.01 -6.94 -4.10
CA SER A 92 -12.26 -5.54 -3.74
C SER A 92 -12.71 -4.70 -4.93
N TRP A 93 -12.04 -4.82 -6.08
CA TRP A 93 -12.44 -4.10 -7.30
C TRP A 93 -13.78 -4.59 -7.85
N GLY A 94 -14.01 -5.91 -7.79
CA GLY A 94 -15.29 -6.49 -8.19
C GLY A 94 -16.45 -6.00 -7.30
N SER A 95 -16.25 -5.96 -5.98
CA SER A 95 -17.27 -5.48 -5.04
C SER A 95 -17.53 -3.99 -5.21
N ILE A 96 -16.48 -3.16 -5.34
CA ILE A 96 -16.62 -1.72 -5.61
C ILE A 96 -17.42 -1.48 -6.89
N PHE A 97 -17.14 -2.23 -7.96
CA PHE A 97 -17.91 -2.09 -9.20
C PHE A 97 -19.40 -2.44 -9.01
N ILE A 98 -19.72 -3.49 -8.25
CA ILE A 98 -21.12 -3.84 -7.99
C ILE A 98 -21.80 -2.82 -7.07
N GLN A 99 -21.16 -2.46 -5.96
CA GLN A 99 -21.72 -1.59 -4.92
C GLN A 99 -21.82 -0.13 -5.36
N ASP A 100 -20.78 0.40 -5.99
CA ASP A 100 -20.67 1.84 -6.21
C ASP A 100 -21.06 2.24 -7.64
N VAL A 101 -21.11 1.28 -8.57
CA VAL A 101 -21.51 1.52 -9.96
C VAL A 101 -22.82 0.82 -10.28
N LEU A 102 -22.85 -0.52 -10.29
CA LEU A 102 -24.00 -1.25 -10.79
C LEU A 102 -25.29 -0.98 -9.99
N LEU A 103 -25.23 -1.07 -8.65
CA LEU A 103 -26.41 -0.91 -7.79
C LEU A 103 -27.00 0.51 -7.86
N PRO A 104 -26.22 1.61 -7.74
CA PRO A 104 -26.72 2.97 -7.89
C PRO A 104 -27.37 3.24 -9.25
N PHE A 105 -26.82 2.69 -10.35
CA PHE A 105 -27.41 2.84 -11.67
C PHE A 105 -28.67 1.99 -11.88
N LYS A 106 -28.74 0.79 -11.27
CA LYS A 106 -29.88 -0.12 -11.42
C LYS A 106 -31.13 0.35 -10.68
N LYS A 107 -30.98 1.18 -9.64
CA LYS A 107 -32.08 1.76 -8.82
C LYS A 107 -33.12 0.72 -8.33
N LYS A 108 -32.72 -0.54 -8.21
CA LYS A 108 -33.54 -1.66 -7.75
C LYS A 108 -32.69 -2.55 -6.86
N THR A 109 -33.27 -3.01 -5.75
CA THR A 109 -32.63 -3.98 -4.87
C THR A 109 -32.45 -5.30 -5.62
N LEU A 110 -31.24 -5.87 -5.54
CA LEU A 110 -30.95 -7.20 -6.08
C LEU A 110 -31.35 -8.24 -5.05
N SER A 111 -31.86 -9.38 -5.50
CA SER A 111 -31.93 -10.56 -4.64
C SER A 111 -30.50 -10.96 -4.20
N PRO A 112 -30.31 -11.55 -3.01
CA PRO A 112 -28.98 -11.99 -2.56
C PRO A 112 -28.29 -12.93 -3.57
N GLU A 113 -29.04 -13.83 -4.21
CA GLU A 113 -28.51 -14.73 -5.23
C GLU A 113 -28.03 -13.98 -6.48
N ASP A 114 -28.81 -13.01 -6.97
CA ASP A 114 -28.42 -12.23 -8.13
C ASP A 114 -27.25 -11.32 -7.81
N HIS A 115 -27.20 -10.75 -6.60
CA HIS A 115 -26.07 -9.97 -6.14
C HIS A 115 -24.78 -10.81 -6.17
N LEU A 116 -24.78 -12.02 -5.60
CA LEU A 116 -23.63 -12.93 -5.65
C LEU A 116 -23.25 -13.33 -7.09
N ARG A 117 -24.22 -13.53 -7.98
CA ARG A 117 -23.95 -13.81 -9.41
C ARG A 117 -23.28 -12.62 -10.09
N TRP A 118 -23.75 -11.40 -9.85
CA TRP A 118 -23.16 -10.18 -10.40
C TRP A 118 -21.75 -9.94 -9.85
N LEU A 119 -21.54 -10.16 -8.56
CA LEU A 119 -20.22 -10.07 -7.93
C LEU A 119 -19.22 -11.03 -8.56
N ARG A 120 -19.56 -12.33 -8.69
CA ARG A 120 -18.69 -13.32 -9.33
C ARG A 120 -18.37 -12.96 -10.79
N ARG A 121 -19.35 -12.48 -11.55
CA ARG A 121 -19.15 -12.03 -12.94
C ARG A 121 -18.24 -10.81 -13.01
N SER A 122 -18.39 -9.85 -12.09
CA SER A 122 -17.54 -8.68 -12.03
C SER A 122 -16.09 -9.05 -11.72
N ILE A 123 -15.86 -9.92 -10.72
CA ILE A 123 -14.53 -10.43 -10.37
C ILE A 123 -13.86 -11.09 -11.59
N VAL A 124 -14.57 -11.96 -12.32
CA VAL A 124 -14.06 -12.57 -13.56
C VAL A 124 -13.76 -11.52 -14.62
N GLY A 125 -14.62 -10.51 -14.78
CA GLY A 125 -14.40 -9.41 -15.73
C GLY A 125 -13.15 -8.58 -15.40
N VAL A 126 -12.94 -8.26 -14.11
CA VAL A 126 -11.74 -7.58 -13.63
C VAL A 126 -10.48 -8.43 -13.88
N ALA A 127 -10.54 -9.74 -13.63
CA ALA A 127 -9.42 -10.65 -13.90
C ALA A 127 -9.06 -10.70 -15.40
N ILE A 128 -10.07 -10.79 -16.27
CA ILE A 128 -9.86 -10.76 -17.73
C ILE A 128 -9.23 -9.43 -18.15
N PHE A 129 -9.74 -8.31 -17.64
CA PHE A 129 -9.17 -7.00 -17.91
C PHE A 129 -7.70 -6.91 -17.45
N ALA A 130 -7.40 -7.30 -16.21
CA ALA A 130 -6.06 -7.27 -15.65
C ALA A 130 -5.08 -8.14 -16.44
N TRP A 131 -5.52 -9.32 -16.89
CA TRP A 131 -4.74 -10.20 -17.77
C TRP A 131 -4.37 -9.49 -19.08
N PHE A 132 -5.36 -8.95 -19.81
CA PHE A 132 -5.10 -8.28 -21.08
C PHE A 132 -4.25 -7.02 -20.89
N PHE A 133 -4.53 -6.24 -19.85
CA PHE A 133 -3.74 -5.06 -19.50
C PHE A 133 -2.29 -5.42 -19.19
N GLY A 134 -2.04 -6.47 -18.40
CA GLY A 134 -0.70 -6.95 -18.09
C GLY A 134 0.09 -7.47 -19.30
N MET A 135 -0.59 -7.97 -20.34
CA MET A 135 0.06 -8.39 -21.59
C MET A 135 0.50 -7.22 -22.46
N ILE A 136 -0.18 -6.07 -22.38
CA ILE A 136 0.06 -4.93 -23.28
C ILE A 136 0.80 -3.77 -22.62
N PHE A 137 0.78 -3.68 -21.29
CA PHE A 137 1.31 -2.54 -20.56
C PHE A 137 2.79 -2.75 -20.19
N PRO A 138 3.73 -2.01 -20.81
CA PRO A 138 5.15 -2.10 -20.46
C PRO A 138 5.39 -1.41 -19.10
N LEU A 139 6.12 -2.07 -18.21
CA LEU A 139 6.55 -1.49 -16.94
C LEU A 139 8.03 -1.07 -17.05
N TYR A 140 8.27 0.19 -17.40
CA TYR A 140 9.63 0.73 -17.58
C TYR A 140 10.22 1.28 -16.27
N ASP A 141 9.37 1.85 -15.42
CA ASP A 141 9.78 2.41 -14.13
C ASP A 141 9.94 1.32 -13.04
N TYR A 142 10.66 1.63 -11.97
CA TYR A 142 10.76 0.73 -10.81
C TYR A 142 9.38 0.50 -10.20
N ILE A 143 9.11 -0.72 -9.74
CA ILE A 143 7.79 -1.11 -9.22
C ILE A 143 7.26 -0.17 -8.12
N PHE A 144 8.13 0.31 -7.23
CA PHE A 144 7.74 1.26 -6.18
C PHE A 144 7.38 2.65 -6.71
N MET A 145 8.06 3.10 -7.77
CA MET A 145 7.74 4.38 -8.42
C MET A 145 6.43 4.26 -9.20
N TYR A 146 6.22 3.13 -9.87
CA TYR A 146 4.94 2.80 -10.52
C TYR A 146 3.79 2.74 -9.52
N TRP A 147 3.98 2.12 -8.35
CA TRP A 147 2.98 2.13 -7.27
C TRP A 147 2.71 3.53 -6.73
N ALA A 148 3.73 4.38 -6.61
CA ALA A 148 3.56 5.74 -6.12
C ALA A 148 2.69 6.57 -7.08
N ILE A 149 2.93 6.49 -8.39
CA ILE A 149 2.16 7.26 -9.38
C ILE A 149 0.76 6.70 -9.60
N THR A 150 0.60 5.37 -9.65
CA THR A 150 -0.73 4.75 -9.80
C THR A 150 -1.58 4.92 -8.54
N GLY A 151 -0.95 4.86 -7.36
CA GLY A 151 -1.61 5.21 -6.09
C GLY A 151 -2.09 6.65 -6.05
N ALA A 152 -1.36 7.59 -6.66
CA ALA A 152 -1.75 9.00 -6.72
C ALA A 152 -3.02 9.26 -7.54
N ILE A 153 -3.39 8.37 -8.47
CA ILE A 153 -4.64 8.44 -9.25
C ILE A 153 -5.84 8.58 -8.30
N TYR A 154 -5.81 7.86 -7.18
CA TYR A 154 -6.83 7.91 -6.15
C TYR A 154 -6.41 8.78 -4.97
N VAL A 155 -5.25 8.50 -4.35
CA VAL A 155 -4.85 9.12 -3.07
C VAL A 155 -4.65 10.63 -3.20
N GLY A 156 -4.12 11.11 -4.33
CA GLY A 156 -3.88 12.54 -4.55
C GLY A 156 -5.16 13.38 -4.46
N GLY A 157 -6.25 12.87 -5.04
CA GLY A 157 -7.58 13.50 -4.96
C GLY A 157 -8.36 13.09 -3.72
N ALA A 158 -8.60 11.80 -3.53
CA ALA A 158 -9.48 11.26 -2.50
C ALA A 158 -8.98 11.56 -1.09
N GLY A 159 -7.66 11.58 -0.87
CA GLY A 159 -7.08 11.97 0.42
C GLY A 159 -7.50 13.40 0.82
N SER A 160 -7.47 14.34 -0.12
CA SER A 160 -7.90 15.72 0.11
C SER A 160 -9.41 15.81 0.40
N VAL A 161 -10.22 15.02 -0.31
CA VAL A 161 -11.68 14.98 -0.14
C VAL A 161 -12.07 14.37 1.21
N ILE A 162 -11.45 13.27 1.61
CA ILE A 162 -11.72 12.61 2.90
C ILE A 162 -11.33 13.53 4.06
N ILE A 163 -10.11 14.06 4.03
CA ILE A 163 -9.63 14.96 5.09
C ILE A 163 -10.48 16.23 5.12
N GLY A 164 -10.71 16.86 3.97
CA GLY A 164 -11.52 18.07 3.88
C GLY A 164 -12.97 17.83 4.31
N GLY A 165 -13.56 16.71 3.89
CA GLY A 165 -14.95 16.35 4.17
C GLY A 165 -15.23 16.09 5.66
N PHE A 166 -14.25 15.60 6.42
CA PHE A 166 -14.40 15.36 7.86
C PHE A 166 -13.90 16.51 8.75
N TYR A 167 -12.96 17.34 8.26
CA TYR A 167 -12.27 18.30 9.11
C TYR A 167 -12.39 19.76 8.66
N TRP A 168 -12.95 20.04 7.49
CA TRP A 168 -13.04 21.40 6.96
C TRP A 168 -14.48 21.81 6.60
N LYS A 169 -15.04 22.72 7.41
CA LYS A 169 -16.43 23.22 7.23
C LYS A 169 -16.69 23.92 5.88
N ARG A 170 -15.64 24.31 5.15
CA ARG A 170 -15.75 24.94 3.83
C ARG A 170 -15.59 23.96 2.66
N ALA A 171 -15.35 22.68 2.91
CA ALA A 171 -15.27 21.68 1.85
C ALA A 171 -16.59 21.65 1.04
N THR A 172 -16.47 21.60 -0.29
CA THR A 172 -17.63 21.57 -1.19
C THR A 172 -17.52 20.41 -2.19
N THR A 173 -18.67 20.01 -2.75
CA THR A 173 -18.72 19.01 -3.82
C THR A 173 -17.93 19.44 -5.05
N THR A 174 -17.93 20.74 -5.38
CA THR A 174 -17.12 21.28 -6.49
C THR A 174 -15.62 21.17 -6.21
N GLY A 175 -15.18 21.50 -4.98
CA GLY A 175 -13.80 21.27 -4.57
C GLY A 175 -13.43 19.79 -4.66
N ALA A 176 -14.32 18.90 -4.20
CA ALA A 176 -14.09 17.46 -4.29
C ALA A 176 -13.86 16.99 -5.73
N TRP A 177 -14.74 17.37 -6.66
CA TRP A 177 -14.54 17.06 -8.08
C TRP A 177 -13.27 17.67 -8.66
N ALA A 178 -12.96 18.92 -8.34
CA ALA A 178 -11.75 19.57 -8.82
C ALA A 178 -10.48 18.81 -8.38
N GLY A 179 -10.38 18.47 -7.09
CA GLY A 179 -9.25 17.69 -6.57
C GLY A 179 -9.15 16.30 -7.19
N MET A 180 -10.27 15.58 -7.27
CA MET A 180 -10.31 14.23 -7.86
C MET A 180 -9.87 14.25 -9.33
N ILE A 181 -10.46 15.12 -10.15
CA ILE A 181 -10.15 15.21 -11.58
C ILE A 181 -8.70 15.61 -11.79
N THR A 182 -8.20 16.62 -11.08
CA THR A 182 -6.80 17.06 -11.20
C THR A 182 -5.82 15.96 -10.81
N GLY A 183 -6.04 15.29 -9.67
CA GLY A 183 -5.16 14.20 -9.22
C GLY A 183 -5.14 13.02 -10.18
N SER A 184 -6.32 12.56 -10.61
CA SER A 184 -6.43 11.43 -11.53
C SER A 184 -5.84 11.74 -12.91
N VAL A 185 -6.15 12.91 -13.49
CA VAL A 185 -5.66 13.29 -14.83
C VAL A 185 -4.14 13.42 -14.82
N LEU A 186 -3.56 14.15 -13.87
CA LEU A 186 -2.10 14.33 -13.80
C LEU A 186 -1.36 13.01 -13.59
N SER A 187 -1.88 12.15 -12.72
CA SER A 187 -1.28 10.83 -12.45
C SER A 187 -1.37 9.91 -13.67
N VAL A 188 -2.53 9.83 -14.33
CA VAL A 188 -2.71 9.04 -15.56
C VAL A 188 -1.82 9.57 -16.68
N THR A 189 -1.77 10.89 -16.89
CA THR A 189 -0.87 11.52 -17.87
C THR A 189 0.58 11.15 -17.57
N GLY A 190 1.02 11.22 -16.32
CA GLY A 190 2.37 10.82 -15.95
C GLY A 190 2.67 9.33 -16.19
N VAL A 191 1.73 8.43 -15.89
CA VAL A 191 1.87 7.00 -16.17
C VAL A 191 2.08 6.77 -17.67
N LEU A 192 1.26 7.42 -18.51
CA LEU A 192 1.35 7.33 -19.97
C LEU A 192 2.64 7.93 -20.51
N LEU A 193 3.07 9.08 -19.97
CA LEU A 193 4.30 9.73 -20.39
C LEU A 193 5.53 8.87 -20.07
N ILE A 194 5.65 8.40 -18.84
CA ILE A 194 6.81 7.64 -18.35
C ILE A 194 6.89 6.25 -18.98
N ASN A 195 5.78 5.51 -19.03
CA ASN A 195 5.82 4.08 -19.39
C ASN A 195 5.54 3.83 -20.88
N ILE A 196 4.90 4.77 -21.59
CA ILE A 196 4.50 4.55 -23.00
C ILE A 196 5.16 5.57 -23.92
N PHE A 197 4.93 6.86 -23.69
CA PHE A 197 5.36 7.89 -24.64
C PHE A 197 6.88 8.01 -24.71
N TRP A 198 7.58 8.15 -23.57
CA TRP A 198 9.02 8.35 -23.56
C TRP A 198 9.80 7.13 -24.08
N PRO A 199 9.52 5.89 -23.66
CA PRO A 199 10.30 4.73 -24.11
C PRO A 199 9.97 4.29 -25.54
N HIS A 200 8.72 4.44 -25.99
CA HIS A 200 8.26 3.84 -27.26
C HIS A 200 7.91 4.83 -28.36
N ILE A 201 7.48 6.05 -28.04
CA ILE A 201 7.01 7.02 -29.04
C ILE A 201 8.08 8.07 -29.34
N LEU A 202 8.74 8.60 -28.30
CA LEU A 202 9.74 9.65 -28.44
C LEU A 202 10.91 9.25 -29.37
N PRO A 203 11.51 8.04 -29.29
CA PRO A 203 12.62 7.68 -30.17
C PRO A 203 12.24 7.71 -31.66
N SER A 204 11.06 7.19 -32.01
CA SER A 204 10.54 7.23 -33.38
C SER A 204 10.25 8.66 -33.86
N LEU A 205 9.85 9.57 -32.96
CA LEU A 205 9.68 10.98 -33.30
C LEU A 205 11.02 11.69 -33.52
N GLN A 206 12.04 11.38 -32.72
CA GLN A 206 13.38 11.93 -32.88
C GLN A 206 14.00 11.53 -34.23
N GLU A 207 13.86 10.26 -34.62
CA GLU A 207 14.31 9.77 -35.93
C GLU A 207 13.56 10.43 -37.10
N ARG A 208 12.26 10.69 -36.93
CA ARG A 208 11.43 11.27 -37.99
C ARG A 208 11.63 12.78 -38.18
N PHE A 209 12.04 13.50 -37.15
CA PHE A 209 12.22 14.95 -37.17
C PHE A 209 13.63 15.37 -36.74
N PRO A 210 14.67 15.00 -37.52
CA PRO A 210 16.05 15.37 -37.21
C PRO A 210 16.22 16.90 -37.30
N GLY A 211 17.05 17.46 -36.42
CA GLY A 211 17.32 18.90 -36.30
C GLY A 211 16.22 19.72 -35.62
N SER A 212 15.16 19.07 -35.12
CA SER A 212 14.09 19.73 -34.37
C SER A 212 14.38 19.78 -32.87
N TRP A 213 13.62 20.57 -32.12
CA TRP A 213 13.68 20.61 -30.65
C TRP A 213 13.29 19.27 -29.98
N ILE A 214 12.67 18.34 -30.72
CA ILE A 214 12.31 17.01 -30.21
C ILE A 214 13.57 16.14 -30.04
N GLU A 215 14.56 16.33 -30.91
CA GLU A 215 15.84 15.63 -30.84
C GLU A 215 16.63 15.99 -29.58
N SER A 216 16.48 17.22 -29.07
CA SER A 216 17.14 17.65 -27.83
C SER A 216 16.44 17.20 -26.55
N LEU A 217 15.33 16.48 -26.65
CA LEU A 217 14.65 15.92 -25.48
C LEU A 217 15.48 14.80 -24.83
N PRO A 218 15.51 14.73 -23.48
CA PRO A 218 16.26 13.70 -22.78
C PRO A 218 15.69 12.30 -23.05
N LYS A 219 16.54 11.27 -22.90
CA LYS A 219 16.18 9.87 -23.08
C LYS A 219 15.15 9.37 -22.06
N GLU A 220 15.13 9.96 -20.88
CA GLU A 220 14.19 9.64 -19.80
C GLU A 220 13.34 10.87 -19.50
N PHE A 221 12.10 10.65 -19.03
CA PHE A 221 11.21 11.74 -18.68
C PHE A 221 11.78 12.51 -17.47
N TRP A 222 11.58 13.84 -17.43
CA TRP A 222 12.20 14.70 -16.41
C TRP A 222 11.83 14.37 -14.97
N PHE A 223 10.72 13.65 -14.76
CA PHE A 223 10.23 13.29 -13.44
C PHE A 223 10.06 11.78 -13.34
N ASN A 224 10.44 11.20 -12.21
CA ASN A 224 10.11 9.81 -11.92
C ASN A 224 8.67 9.66 -11.36
N GLY A 225 8.20 8.42 -11.20
CA GLY A 225 6.84 8.17 -10.69
C GLY A 225 6.55 8.77 -9.31
N VAL A 226 7.55 8.87 -8.42
CA VAL A 226 7.38 9.46 -7.08
C VAL A 226 7.23 10.99 -7.18
N GLU A 227 8.04 11.64 -8.01
CA GLU A 227 7.96 13.09 -8.22
C GLU A 227 6.63 13.48 -8.86
N VAL A 228 6.17 12.74 -9.88
CA VAL A 228 4.87 12.98 -10.48
C VAL A 228 3.74 12.78 -9.46
N SER A 229 3.81 11.70 -8.66
CA SER A 229 2.86 11.43 -7.57
C SER A 229 2.77 12.62 -6.58
N PHE A 230 3.92 13.17 -6.20
CA PHE A 230 4.03 14.33 -5.32
C PHE A 230 3.37 15.58 -5.93
N TYR A 231 3.74 15.96 -7.15
CA TYR A 231 3.17 17.14 -7.81
C TYR A 231 1.68 16.98 -8.09
N ALA A 232 1.24 15.81 -8.55
CA ALA A 232 -0.17 15.51 -8.79
C ALA A 232 -0.99 15.66 -7.49
N SER A 233 -0.45 15.18 -6.36
CA SER A 233 -1.11 15.30 -5.05
C SER A 233 -1.20 16.75 -4.59
N ILE A 234 -0.13 17.54 -4.71
CA ILE A 234 -0.15 18.97 -4.34
C ILE A 234 -1.15 19.75 -5.19
N LEU A 235 -1.16 19.50 -6.50
CA LEU A 235 -2.07 20.18 -7.43
C LEU A 235 -3.52 19.75 -7.20
N ALA A 236 -3.78 18.49 -6.89
CA ALA A 236 -5.10 18.00 -6.50
C ALA A 236 -5.60 18.66 -5.20
N VAL A 237 -4.77 18.71 -4.15
CA VAL A 237 -5.11 19.41 -2.90
C VAL A 237 -5.37 20.89 -3.16
N SER A 238 -4.56 21.53 -3.99
CA SER A 238 -4.73 22.94 -4.34
C SER A 238 -6.04 23.17 -5.11
N ALA A 239 -6.36 22.31 -6.09
CA ALA A 239 -7.62 22.35 -6.83
C ALA A 239 -8.83 22.13 -5.91
N PHE A 240 -8.71 21.21 -4.94
CA PHE A 240 -9.73 20.98 -3.91
C PHE A 240 -9.98 22.22 -3.05
N VAL A 241 -8.91 22.84 -2.55
CA VAL A 241 -8.99 24.05 -1.71
C VAL A 241 -9.56 25.21 -2.52
N ILE A 242 -9.03 25.47 -3.71
CA ILE A 242 -9.48 26.57 -4.58
C ILE A 242 -10.96 26.37 -4.95
N GLY A 243 -11.35 25.18 -5.42
CA GLY A 243 -12.74 24.87 -5.77
C GLY A 243 -13.69 25.02 -4.58
N SER A 244 -13.25 24.63 -3.38
CA SER A 244 -14.02 24.80 -2.15
C SER A 244 -14.13 26.25 -1.69
N LEU A 245 -13.09 27.07 -1.91
CA LEU A 245 -13.11 28.49 -1.56
C LEU A 245 -13.95 29.33 -2.53
N LEU A 246 -13.97 28.94 -3.81
CA LEU A 246 -14.72 29.62 -4.87
C LEU A 246 -16.22 29.26 -4.88
N THR A 247 -16.61 28.18 -4.19
CA THR A 247 -18.00 27.74 -4.11
C THR A 247 -18.51 27.79 -2.67
N LYS A 248 -19.84 27.74 -2.51
CA LYS A 248 -20.47 27.69 -1.19
C LYS A 248 -20.71 26.23 -0.79
N PRO A 249 -20.52 25.87 0.49
CA PRO A 249 -20.95 24.58 1.01
C PRO A 249 -22.44 24.33 0.77
N ALA A 250 -22.84 23.06 0.72
CA ALA A 250 -24.22 22.68 0.51
C ALA A 250 -25.15 23.35 1.56
N PRO A 251 -26.34 23.85 1.16
CA PRO A 251 -27.28 24.46 2.09
C PRO A 251 -27.65 23.48 3.22
N GLY A 252 -27.60 23.94 4.47
CA GLY A 252 -27.93 23.11 5.63
C GLY A 252 -26.86 22.12 6.08
N PHE A 253 -25.68 22.10 5.44
CA PHE A 253 -24.57 21.26 5.86
C PHE A 253 -24.04 21.68 7.25
N SER A 254 -24.06 20.76 8.21
CA SER A 254 -23.46 20.92 9.54
C SER A 254 -22.50 19.78 9.80
N MET A 255 -21.22 20.11 9.94
CA MET A 255 -20.19 19.14 10.31
C MET A 255 -20.46 18.51 11.69
N ASP A 256 -21.01 19.31 12.61
CA ASP A 256 -21.32 18.83 13.96
C ASP A 256 -22.48 17.82 13.91
N ARG A 257 -23.39 17.94 12.96
CA ARG A 257 -24.43 16.94 12.70
C ARG A 257 -23.87 15.67 12.07
N LEU A 258 -23.02 15.80 11.06
CA LEU A 258 -22.38 14.66 10.38
C LEU A 258 -21.56 13.79 11.35
N LEU A 259 -20.91 14.42 12.33
CA LEU A 259 -20.00 13.76 13.27
C LEU A 259 -20.63 13.51 14.65
N HIS A 260 -21.96 13.67 14.78
CA HIS A 260 -22.71 13.50 16.03
C HIS A 260 -22.08 14.25 17.23
N ARG A 261 -21.74 15.53 17.03
CA ARG A 261 -21.11 16.41 18.04
C ARG A 261 -22.11 17.39 18.64
N GLY A 262 -21.85 17.78 19.89
CA GLY A 262 -22.61 18.84 20.57
C GLY A 262 -24.10 18.49 20.67
N ALA A 263 -24.95 19.33 20.07
CA ALA A 263 -26.41 19.15 20.08
C ALA A 263 -26.90 17.92 19.29
N TYR A 264 -26.05 17.29 18.48
CA TYR A 264 -26.38 16.10 17.68
C TYR A 264 -25.73 14.81 18.23
N ALA A 265 -25.20 14.86 19.46
CA ALA A 265 -24.60 13.68 20.08
C ALA A 265 -25.65 12.59 20.30
N ILE A 266 -25.34 11.37 19.87
CA ILE A 266 -26.20 10.20 20.06
C ILE A 266 -26.05 9.72 21.51
N GLU A 267 -27.16 9.75 22.24
CA GLU A 267 -27.21 9.38 23.65
C GLU A 267 -26.87 7.89 23.81
N GLY A 268 -25.78 7.58 24.53
CA GLY A 268 -25.29 6.21 24.74
C GLY A 268 -24.17 5.75 23.79
N GLU A 269 -23.95 6.41 22.65
CA GLU A 269 -22.87 6.06 21.70
C GLU A 269 -21.54 6.75 22.06
N HIS A 270 -21.62 7.93 22.69
CA HIS A 270 -20.50 8.67 23.25
C HIS A 270 -20.57 8.72 24.78
N GLN A 271 -20.69 7.57 25.45
CA GLN A 271 -20.08 7.52 26.78
C GLN A 271 -18.57 7.56 26.55
N VAL A 272 -17.94 8.68 26.88
CA VAL A 272 -16.48 8.73 27.02
C VAL A 272 -16.13 7.83 28.21
N ILE A 273 -16.09 6.51 27.95
CA ILE A 273 -15.60 5.52 28.90
C ILE A 273 -14.09 5.71 28.87
N ASP A 274 -13.65 6.36 29.95
CA ASP A 274 -12.28 6.53 30.39
C ASP A 274 -11.41 7.51 29.60
N ARG A 275 -10.90 8.52 30.31
CA ARG A 275 -9.67 9.17 29.90
C ARG A 275 -8.61 8.08 29.98
N GLY A 276 -8.26 7.50 28.82
CA GLY A 276 -7.29 6.41 28.70
C GLY A 276 -6.05 6.60 29.59
N PRO A 277 -5.38 5.51 29.96
CA PRO A 277 -4.42 5.47 31.06
C PRO A 277 -3.36 6.58 30.94
N ARG A 278 -3.04 7.24 32.06
CA ARG A 278 -2.04 8.32 32.10
C ARG A 278 -0.61 7.75 32.04
N GLY A 279 0.33 8.54 31.52
CA GLY A 279 1.75 8.19 31.46
C GLY A 279 2.12 7.38 30.21
N LEU A 280 3.03 6.41 30.35
CA LEU A 280 3.58 5.62 29.24
C LEU A 280 2.47 4.93 28.41
N TRP A 281 1.44 4.36 29.06
CA TRP A 281 0.35 3.66 28.38
C TRP A 281 -0.55 4.60 27.55
N GLY A 282 -0.72 5.85 27.99
CA GLY A 282 -1.42 6.88 27.23
C GLY A 282 -0.65 7.33 26.00
N ILE A 283 0.68 7.43 26.10
CA ILE A 283 1.56 7.71 24.95
C ILE A 283 1.48 6.57 23.93
N LEU A 284 1.34 5.33 24.39
CA LEU A 284 1.20 4.14 23.53
C LEU A 284 -0.20 3.95 22.95
N GLY A 285 -1.20 4.77 23.34
CA GLY A 285 -2.58 4.62 22.90
C GLY A 285 -3.20 3.28 23.31
N VAL A 286 -2.72 2.69 24.40
CA VAL A 286 -3.22 1.44 24.98
C VAL A 286 -4.28 1.81 26.00
N ASP A 287 -5.53 1.42 25.77
CA ASP A 287 -6.66 1.70 26.66
C ASP A 287 -7.04 0.47 27.52
N SER A 288 -8.18 0.55 28.22
CA SER A 288 -8.72 -0.51 29.06
C SER A 288 -9.11 -1.77 28.28
N GLU A 289 -9.37 -1.67 26.98
CA GLU A 289 -9.78 -2.78 26.12
C GLU A 289 -8.62 -3.73 25.78
N TYR A 290 -7.37 -3.33 26.05
CA TYR A 290 -6.21 -4.16 25.78
C TYR A 290 -6.07 -5.27 26.82
N THR A 291 -6.06 -6.53 26.36
CA THR A 291 -5.70 -7.66 27.20
C THR A 291 -4.24 -7.57 27.64
N TRP A 292 -3.84 -8.32 28.67
CA TRP A 292 -2.44 -8.33 29.11
C TRP A 292 -1.47 -8.76 28.00
N ARG A 293 -1.92 -9.63 27.07
CA ARG A 293 -1.14 -10.06 25.91
C ARG A 293 -0.97 -8.90 24.93
N ASP A 294 -2.03 -8.14 24.68
CA ASP A 294 -2.00 -6.97 23.81
C ASP A 294 -1.06 -5.89 24.35
N LYS A 295 -1.07 -5.68 25.67
CA LYS A 295 -0.15 -4.76 26.37
C LYS A 295 1.30 -5.20 26.22
N ALA A 296 1.59 -6.50 26.32
CA ALA A 296 2.94 -7.03 26.12
C ALA A 296 3.44 -6.83 24.68
N VAL A 297 2.57 -7.05 23.68
CA VAL A 297 2.91 -6.81 22.26
C VAL A 297 3.15 -5.33 22.00
N ALA A 298 2.27 -4.45 22.50
CA ALA A 298 2.40 -3.01 22.35
C ALA A 298 3.72 -2.49 22.98
N LEU A 299 4.03 -2.95 24.19
CA LEU A 299 5.29 -2.64 24.87
C LEU A 299 6.49 -3.18 24.08
N GLY A 300 6.40 -4.40 23.53
CA GLY A 300 7.44 -4.99 22.70
C GLY A 300 7.79 -4.13 21.48
N ILE A 301 6.79 -3.64 20.74
CA ILE A 301 7.02 -2.75 19.60
C ILE A 301 7.64 -1.44 20.05
N PHE A 302 7.14 -0.85 21.13
CA PHE A 302 7.69 0.39 21.64
C PHE A 302 9.15 0.24 22.04
N LEU A 303 9.48 -0.79 22.83
CA LEU A 303 10.86 -1.07 23.24
C LEU A 303 11.76 -1.34 22.04
N TRP A 304 11.26 -2.05 21.01
CA TRP A 304 11.98 -2.26 19.76
C TRP A 304 12.29 -0.94 19.05
N THR A 305 11.30 -0.05 18.91
CA THR A 305 11.50 1.28 18.29
C THR A 305 12.48 2.12 19.10
N VAL A 306 12.33 2.17 20.42
CA VAL A 306 13.24 2.91 21.32
C VAL A 306 14.66 2.35 21.25
N PHE A 307 14.83 1.02 21.21
CA PHE A 307 16.12 0.37 21.10
C PHE A 307 16.86 0.78 19.82
N TRP A 308 16.22 0.66 18.65
CA TRP A 308 16.84 1.05 17.38
C TRP A 308 17.04 2.55 17.25
N PHE A 309 16.12 3.36 17.78
CA PHE A 309 16.28 4.81 17.85
C PHE A 309 17.50 5.19 18.71
N THR A 310 17.69 4.52 19.85
CA THR A 310 18.84 4.76 20.73
C THR A 310 20.15 4.36 20.06
N ILE A 311 20.18 3.21 19.37
CA ILE A 311 21.34 2.80 18.56
C ILE A 311 21.62 3.82 17.45
N PHE A 312 20.59 4.30 16.76
CA PHE A 312 20.73 5.29 15.70
C PHE A 312 21.30 6.62 16.23
N VAL A 313 20.73 7.16 17.31
CA VAL A 313 21.20 8.40 17.94
C VAL A 313 22.62 8.23 18.46
N GLY A 314 22.89 7.16 19.22
CA GLY A 314 24.21 6.87 19.77
C GLY A 314 25.26 6.67 18.67
N GLY A 315 24.93 5.90 17.63
CA GLY A 315 25.80 5.67 16.48
C GLY A 315 26.05 6.95 15.67
N THR A 316 25.05 7.81 15.52
CA THR A 316 25.20 9.12 14.86
C THR A 316 26.12 10.03 15.67
N VAL A 317 25.90 10.15 16.99
CA VAL A 317 26.77 10.96 17.87
C VAL A 317 28.20 10.43 17.84
N TYR A 318 28.40 9.11 17.88
CA TYR A 318 29.71 8.50 17.75
C TYR A 318 30.37 8.81 16.40
N GLY A 319 29.62 8.69 15.30
CA GLY A 319 30.09 8.93 13.93
C GLY A 319 30.36 10.39 13.59
N LEU A 320 29.80 11.35 14.35
CA LEU A 320 30.15 12.76 14.21
C LEU A 320 31.57 13.08 14.75
N GLY A 321 32.10 12.24 15.65
CA GLY A 321 33.40 12.45 16.27
C GLY A 321 34.47 11.43 15.88
N ASN A 322 34.10 10.32 15.23
CA ASN A 322 35.00 9.23 14.87
C ASN A 322 34.70 8.75 13.46
N GLU A 323 35.74 8.42 12.69
CA GLU A 323 35.58 7.71 11.43
C GLU A 323 35.26 6.23 11.72
N THR A 324 34.20 5.73 11.10
CA THR A 324 33.80 4.32 11.23
C THR A 324 34.68 3.46 10.34
N THR A 325 35.34 2.45 10.91
CA THR A 325 36.10 1.45 10.13
C THR A 325 35.15 0.59 9.29
N GLU A 326 35.58 0.16 8.10
CA GLU A 326 34.81 -0.77 7.24
C GLU A 326 34.42 -2.06 7.99
N GLU A 327 35.33 -2.62 8.78
CA GLU A 327 35.08 -3.82 9.58
C GLU A 327 33.99 -3.59 10.64
N GLY A 328 34.10 -2.52 11.43
CA GLY A 328 33.08 -2.16 12.42
C GLY A 328 31.71 -1.90 11.78
N TRP A 329 31.68 -1.27 10.60
CA TRP A 329 30.45 -1.07 9.85
C TRP A 329 29.84 -2.39 9.35
N ALA A 330 30.67 -3.30 8.84
CA ALA A 330 30.23 -4.63 8.42
C ALA A 330 29.69 -5.45 9.60
N GLN A 331 30.36 -5.42 10.76
CA GLN A 331 29.89 -6.10 11.98
C GLN A 331 28.55 -5.54 12.47
N TYR A 332 28.35 -4.23 12.42
CA TYR A 332 27.07 -3.60 12.74
C TYR A 332 25.94 -4.12 11.84
N TRP A 333 26.15 -4.15 10.53
CA TRP A 333 25.15 -4.66 9.59
C TRP A 333 24.89 -6.16 9.76
N LEU A 334 25.93 -6.95 10.04
CA LEU A 334 25.79 -8.37 10.35
C LEU A 334 24.94 -8.59 11.61
N PHE A 335 25.21 -7.85 12.68
CA PHE A 335 24.40 -7.87 13.90
C PHE A 335 22.94 -7.52 13.60
N HIS A 336 22.71 -6.43 12.88
CA HIS A 336 21.37 -5.98 12.51
C HIS A 336 20.63 -7.03 11.65
N CYS A 337 21.30 -7.68 10.70
CA CYS A 337 20.75 -8.79 9.92
C CYS A 337 20.42 -10.00 10.80
N ALA A 338 21.30 -10.40 11.70
CA ALA A 338 21.09 -11.53 12.61
C ALA A 338 19.90 -11.32 13.54
N VAL A 339 19.77 -10.14 14.14
CA VAL A 339 18.63 -9.77 15.00
C VAL A 339 17.34 -9.82 14.19
N LYS A 340 17.32 -9.26 12.98
CA LYS A 340 16.15 -9.32 12.10
C LYS A 340 15.77 -10.78 11.79
N ILE A 341 16.73 -11.65 11.44
CA ILE A 341 16.45 -13.06 11.10
C ILE A 341 15.81 -13.77 12.29
N ALA A 342 16.35 -13.58 13.49
CA ALA A 342 15.80 -14.17 14.71
C ALA A 342 14.36 -13.70 14.97
N VAL A 343 14.10 -12.39 14.87
CA VAL A 343 12.75 -11.83 15.02
C VAL A 343 11.81 -12.33 13.93
N GLY A 344 12.29 -12.46 12.69
CA GLY A 344 11.52 -12.99 11.56
C GLY A 344 11.04 -14.42 11.81
N ILE A 345 11.92 -15.31 12.26
CA ILE A 345 11.58 -16.70 12.60
C ILE A 345 10.53 -16.75 13.72
N LEU A 346 10.74 -16.00 14.80
CA LEU A 346 9.78 -15.93 15.91
C LEU A 346 8.41 -15.42 15.45
N THR A 347 8.41 -14.39 14.59
CA THR A 347 7.19 -13.80 14.03
C THR A 347 6.43 -14.80 13.16
N VAL A 348 7.14 -15.54 12.30
CA VAL A 348 6.52 -16.56 11.44
C VAL A 348 5.86 -17.65 12.28
N ILE A 349 6.55 -18.19 13.29
CA ILE A 349 6.00 -19.22 14.17
C ILE A 349 4.75 -18.70 14.89
N TRP A 350 4.84 -17.49 15.44
CA TRP A 350 3.75 -16.88 16.18
C TRP A 350 2.52 -16.60 15.30
N PHE A 351 2.71 -15.97 14.13
CA PHE A 351 1.62 -15.60 13.23
C PHE A 351 1.02 -16.82 12.55
N LEU A 352 1.80 -17.87 12.27
CA LEU A 352 1.29 -19.12 11.72
C LEU A 352 0.34 -19.80 12.70
N TRP A 353 0.76 -19.93 13.95
CA TRP A 353 -0.06 -20.54 15.00
C TRP A 353 -1.30 -19.69 15.32
N GLY A 354 -1.11 -18.38 15.49
CA GLY A 354 -2.20 -17.44 15.75
C GLY A 354 -3.22 -17.40 14.61
N GLY A 355 -2.74 -17.25 13.37
CA GLY A 355 -3.59 -17.21 12.19
C GLY A 355 -4.38 -18.49 11.97
N PHE A 356 -3.79 -19.66 12.20
CA PHE A 356 -4.53 -20.93 12.08
C PHE A 356 -5.62 -21.04 13.15
N ARG A 357 -5.33 -20.67 14.40
CA ARG A 357 -6.31 -20.65 15.48
C ARG A 357 -7.46 -19.69 15.17
N ASP A 358 -7.13 -18.47 14.75
CA ASP A 358 -8.13 -17.43 14.46
C ASP A 358 -9.00 -17.81 13.26
N LEU A 359 -8.43 -18.48 12.26
CA LEU A 359 -9.19 -19.03 11.14
C LEU A 359 -10.20 -20.08 11.60
N VAL A 360 -9.79 -21.00 12.49
CA VAL A 360 -10.70 -22.00 13.07
C VAL A 360 -11.81 -21.32 13.88
N GLN A 361 -11.47 -20.31 14.68
CA GLN A 361 -12.45 -19.54 15.44
C GLN A 361 -13.45 -18.82 14.53
N LEU A 362 -12.97 -18.15 13.48
CA LEU A 362 -13.81 -17.49 12.49
C LEU A 362 -14.86 -18.45 11.89
N PHE A 363 -14.44 -19.66 11.50
CA PHE A 363 -15.38 -20.65 10.98
C PHE A 363 -16.37 -21.18 12.03
N GLN A 364 -16.03 -21.16 13.31
CA GLN A 364 -16.95 -21.50 14.39
C GLN A 364 -17.97 -20.38 14.60
N ASP A 365 -17.53 -19.13 14.61
CA ASP A 365 -18.38 -17.95 14.79
C ASP A 365 -19.36 -17.80 13.62
N LEU A 366 -18.89 -17.96 12.38
CA LEU A 366 -19.74 -17.92 11.18
C LEU A 366 -20.84 -18.98 11.16
N ARG A 367 -20.70 -20.09 11.88
CA ARG A 367 -21.76 -21.10 12.01
C ARG A 367 -22.89 -20.67 12.95
N GLN A 368 -22.64 -19.66 13.80
CA GLN A 368 -23.59 -19.17 14.80
C GLN A 368 -24.31 -17.90 14.35
N VAL A 369 -23.82 -17.22 13.32
CA VAL A 369 -24.42 -15.98 12.80
C VAL A 369 -25.70 -16.29 12.02
N SER A 370 -26.82 -15.68 12.44
CA SER A 370 -28.04 -15.62 11.64
C SER A 370 -27.94 -14.51 10.60
N VAL A 371 -27.93 -14.85 9.31
CA VAL A 371 -27.93 -13.87 8.22
C VAL A 371 -29.35 -13.36 7.98
N ASP A 372 -29.56 -12.05 8.04
CA ASP A 372 -30.81 -11.42 7.59
C ASP A 372 -30.80 -11.34 6.06
N PRO A 373 -31.68 -12.07 5.34
CA PRO A 373 -31.73 -12.02 3.88
C PRO A 373 -32.31 -10.72 3.32
N GLN A 374 -32.85 -9.83 4.16
CA GLN A 374 -33.40 -8.53 3.76
C GLN A 374 -32.44 -7.36 4.00
N ASP A 375 -31.32 -7.59 4.68
CA ASP A 375 -30.27 -6.58 4.83
C ASP A 375 -29.60 -6.34 3.48
N ASP A 376 -30.00 -5.26 2.82
CA ASP A 376 -29.42 -4.79 1.57
C ASP A 376 -28.30 -3.76 1.79
N GLY A 377 -27.90 -3.55 3.05
CA GLY A 377 -26.86 -2.59 3.45
C GLY A 377 -27.30 -1.13 3.38
N ILE A 378 -28.57 -0.85 3.06
CA ILE A 378 -29.09 0.51 2.97
C ILE A 378 -29.61 0.94 4.35
N ILE A 379 -28.94 1.92 4.95
CA ILE A 379 -29.45 2.59 6.15
C ILE A 379 -30.62 3.47 5.72
N GLU A 380 -31.85 3.08 6.10
CA GLU A 380 -33.02 3.92 5.86
C GLU A 380 -32.84 5.27 6.59
N PRO A 381 -33.15 6.40 5.93
CA PRO A 381 -33.03 7.71 6.56
C PRO A 381 -33.99 7.80 7.75
N VAL A 382 -33.42 7.88 8.96
CA VAL A 382 -34.18 8.12 10.18
C VAL A 382 -34.88 9.50 10.06
N PRO A 383 -36.21 9.58 10.28
CA PRO A 383 -36.92 10.86 10.25
C PRO A 383 -36.29 11.85 11.23
N GLU A 384 -36.14 13.12 10.83
CA GLU A 384 -35.53 14.13 11.69
C GLU A 384 -36.29 14.23 13.02
N PRO A 385 -35.59 14.18 14.18
CA PRO A 385 -36.22 14.55 15.42
C PRO A 385 -36.63 16.02 15.31
N VAL A 386 -37.92 16.28 15.46
CA VAL A 386 -38.47 17.63 15.54
C VAL A 386 -37.73 18.35 16.65
N ALA A 387 -36.92 19.36 16.29
CA ALA A 387 -36.28 20.22 17.26
C ALA A 387 -37.36 20.81 18.18
N LYS A 388 -37.27 20.50 19.48
CA LYS A 388 -38.11 21.10 20.52
C LYS A 388 -37.64 22.51 20.85
#